data_AF-A0A8J2YP91-F1
#
_entry.id   AF-A0A8J2YP91-F1
#
_cell.length_a   1.000
_cell.length_b   1.000
_cell.length_c   1.000
_cell.angle_alpha   90.00
_cell.angle_beta   90.00
_cell.angle_gamma   90.00
#
_symmetry.space_group_name_H-M   'P 1'
#
loop_
_entity.id
_entity.type
_entity.pdbx_description
1 polymer ?
#
loop_
_entity_poly.entity_id
_entity_poly.type
_entity_poly.pdbx_seq_one_letter_code
_entity_poly.pdbx_strand_id
1 'polypeptide(L)'
;MTAPRELEHSDLILSSRRPLELRLAKESELGAITSAIDDAKPIKGVIHTWQAIAMVDPVAGAATLRIVGLFEACPWITSDARELSHDRSLVRTRNSVYALGHPVDGTLSPSHLRAVVWALDEWGLADRYGLELMSEIDIERAVHGRHES
;
A
#
# COMPACT_ATOMS: atom_id res chain seq x y z
N MET A 1 -5.47 38.15 -17.15
CA MET A 1 -5.54 36.84 -17.81
C MET A 1 -4.23 36.12 -17.55
N THR A 2 -4.22 35.24 -16.56
CA THR A 2 -3.07 34.38 -16.24
C THR A 2 -3.67 33.00 -16.03
N ALA A 3 -3.28 32.04 -16.87
CA ALA A 3 -3.80 30.68 -16.79
C ALA A 3 -3.42 30.03 -15.45
N PRO A 4 -4.32 29.27 -14.80
CA PRO A 4 -3.95 28.50 -13.62
C PRO A 4 -3.04 27.34 -14.04
N ARG A 5 -1.90 27.19 -13.35
CA ARG A 5 -1.02 26.02 -13.45
C ARG A 5 -1.79 24.79 -12.99
N GLU A 6 -1.89 23.78 -13.84
CA GLU A 6 -2.31 22.44 -13.45
C GLU A 6 -1.31 21.92 -12.40
N LEU A 7 -1.80 21.69 -11.19
CA LEU A 7 -1.07 21.05 -10.10
C LEU A 7 -1.32 19.54 -10.19
N GLU A 8 -0.29 18.78 -10.56
CA GLU A 8 -0.29 17.31 -10.50
C GLU A 8 -0.19 16.86 -9.03
N HIS A 9 -1.33 16.67 -8.37
CA HIS A 9 -1.40 16.33 -6.93
C HIS A 9 -1.10 14.85 -6.67
N SER A 10 0.18 14.46 -6.72
CA SER A 10 0.67 13.16 -6.21
C SER A 10 1.59 13.29 -4.97
N ASP A 11 1.66 14.47 -4.36
CA ASP A 11 2.55 14.72 -3.23
C ASP A 11 1.78 14.67 -1.91
N LEU A 12 1.73 13.48 -1.31
CA LEU A 12 1.65 13.36 0.15
C LEU A 12 2.91 14.06 0.70
N ILE A 13 2.80 15.26 1.29
CA ILE A 13 3.92 15.96 1.97
C ILE A 13 3.62 15.92 3.47
N LEU A 14 4.26 15.10 4.33
CA LEU A 14 5.69 14.89 4.65
C LEU A 14 6.32 16.01 5.49
N SER A 15 6.34 15.79 6.80
CA SER A 15 7.11 16.57 7.77
C SER A 15 7.87 15.62 8.72
N SER A 16 8.96 15.03 8.23
CA SER A 16 10.06 14.52 9.07
C SER A 16 11.35 14.35 8.22
N ARG A 17 12.53 14.41 8.85
CA ARG A 17 13.83 14.75 8.22
C ARG A 17 14.46 13.72 7.26
N ARG A 18 13.69 12.82 6.67
CA ARG A 18 13.90 12.00 5.45
C ARG A 18 12.84 10.90 5.53
N PRO A 19 11.62 11.16 5.06
CA PRO A 19 10.53 10.23 5.27
C PRO A 19 10.78 8.97 4.45
N LEU A 20 10.48 7.83 5.06
CA LEU A 20 10.31 6.60 4.30
C LEU A 20 9.20 6.84 3.26
N GLU A 21 9.41 6.38 2.03
CA GLU A 21 8.49 6.62 0.92
C GLU A 21 7.47 5.49 0.84
N LEU A 22 6.18 5.83 0.76
CA LEU A 22 5.11 4.89 0.51
C LEU A 22 4.57 5.12 -0.91
N ARG A 23 4.65 4.09 -1.76
CA ARG A 23 4.13 4.15 -3.14
C ARG A 23 3.62 2.80 -3.61
N LEU A 24 3.01 2.76 -4.80
CA LEU A 24 2.73 1.49 -5.46
C LEU A 24 4.04 0.75 -5.78
N ALA A 25 3.99 -0.57 -5.68
CA ALA A 25 5.12 -1.43 -6.00
C ALA A 25 5.38 -1.42 -7.51
N LYS A 26 6.65 -1.37 -7.89
CA LYS A 26 7.09 -1.51 -9.28
C LYS A 26 7.09 -2.99 -9.66
N GLU A 27 6.89 -3.27 -10.94
CA GLU A 27 6.99 -4.62 -11.49
C GLU A 27 8.33 -5.30 -11.18
N SER A 28 9.44 -4.55 -11.16
CA SER A 28 10.75 -5.07 -10.75
C SER A 28 10.80 -5.52 -9.28
N GLU A 29 10.06 -4.86 -8.40
CA GLU A 29 10.01 -5.20 -6.98
C GLU A 29 9.12 -6.44 -6.76
N LEU A 30 8.01 -6.53 -7.49
CA LEU A 30 7.17 -7.73 -7.51
C LEU A 30 7.97 -8.94 -8.04
N GLY A 31 8.72 -8.74 -9.12
CA GLY A 31 9.61 -9.75 -9.68
C GLY A 31 10.67 -10.23 -8.69
N ALA A 32 11.19 -9.34 -7.85
CA ALA A 32 12.20 -9.68 -6.84
C ALA A 32 11.70 -10.62 -5.74
N ILE A 33 10.40 -10.62 -5.45
CA ILE A 33 9.78 -11.55 -4.50
C ILE A 33 9.02 -12.70 -5.18
N THR A 34 9.06 -12.78 -6.52
CA THR A 34 8.34 -13.83 -7.24
C THR A 34 9.05 -15.17 -7.07
N SER A 35 8.35 -16.18 -6.55
CA SER A 35 8.89 -17.51 -6.27
C SER A 35 7.80 -18.58 -6.24
N ALA A 36 8.19 -19.85 -6.20
CA ALA A 36 7.27 -20.94 -5.96
C ALA A 36 6.79 -20.93 -4.50
N ILE A 37 5.47 -20.86 -4.30
CA ILE A 37 4.84 -20.96 -2.99
C ILE A 37 4.28 -22.37 -2.86
N ASP A 38 4.85 -23.17 -1.97
CA ASP A 38 4.26 -24.44 -1.53
C ASP A 38 2.85 -24.21 -0.96
N ASP A 39 1.86 -24.84 -1.61
CA ASP A 39 0.43 -24.76 -1.32
C ASP A 39 0.00 -25.69 -0.18
N ALA A 40 0.92 -26.48 0.39
CA ALA A 40 0.66 -27.33 1.54
C ALA A 40 0.34 -26.55 2.83
N LYS A 41 0.67 -25.24 2.90
CA LYS A 41 0.29 -24.40 4.04
C LYS A 41 -1.18 -23.99 3.94
N PRO A 42 -1.94 -24.02 5.05
CA PRO A 42 -3.32 -23.58 5.04
C PRO A 42 -3.41 -22.11 4.63
N ILE A 43 -4.26 -21.85 3.63
CA ILE A 43 -4.59 -20.50 3.15
C ILE A 43 -5.43 -19.81 4.23
N LYS A 44 -4.97 -18.65 4.70
CA LYS A 44 -5.67 -17.86 5.74
C LYS A 44 -7.00 -17.30 5.23
N GLY A 45 -7.07 -16.99 3.95
CA GLY A 45 -8.27 -16.54 3.24
C GLY A 45 -7.92 -15.84 1.92
N VAL A 46 -8.89 -15.14 1.33
CA VAL A 46 -8.77 -14.51 0.01
C VAL A 46 -8.77 -12.99 0.14
N ILE A 47 -7.81 -12.32 -0.52
CA ILE A 47 -7.82 -10.88 -0.77
C ILE A 47 -8.39 -10.67 -2.18
N HIS A 48 -9.69 -10.34 -2.27
CA HIS A 48 -10.48 -10.40 -3.51
C HIS A 48 -10.05 -9.41 -4.58
N THR A 49 -9.73 -8.19 -4.16
CA THR A 49 -9.11 -7.16 -4.99
C THR A 49 -7.85 -6.73 -4.30
N TRP A 50 -6.76 -6.55 -5.04
CA TRP A 50 -5.48 -6.26 -4.40
C TRP A 50 -4.58 -5.34 -5.22
N GLN A 51 -3.74 -4.60 -4.50
CA GLN A 51 -2.63 -3.82 -5.02
C GLN A 51 -1.41 -4.06 -4.14
N ALA A 52 -0.22 -3.98 -4.71
CA ALA A 52 1.01 -4.02 -3.92
C ALA A 52 1.52 -2.61 -3.67
N ILE A 53 1.87 -2.33 -2.42
CA ILE A 53 2.57 -1.12 -2.02
C ILE A 53 4.01 -1.45 -1.64
N ALA A 54 4.90 -0.52 -1.93
CA ALA A 54 6.28 -0.51 -1.53
C ALA A 54 6.49 0.55 -0.43
N MET A 55 7.08 0.10 0.66
CA MET A 55 7.58 0.90 1.75
C MET A 55 9.10 1.00 1.58
N VAL A 56 9.59 2.15 1.14
CA VAL A 56 10.96 2.35 0.69
C VAL A 56 11.74 3.14 1.73
N ASP A 57 12.89 2.58 2.13
CA ASP A 57 13.91 3.31 2.87
C ASP A 57 14.91 3.93 1.87
N PRO A 58 14.88 5.26 1.66
CA PRO A 58 15.76 5.91 0.70
C PRO A 58 17.23 5.92 1.16
N VAL A 59 17.52 5.68 2.44
CA VAL A 59 18.88 5.61 2.99
C VAL A 59 19.47 4.22 2.78
N ALA A 60 18.67 3.18 3.05
CA ALA A 60 19.11 1.79 2.86
C ALA A 60 18.97 1.31 1.40
N GLY A 61 18.21 2.02 0.55
CA GLY A 61 17.89 1.58 -0.80
C GLY A 61 17.03 0.32 -0.84
N ALA A 62 16.38 -0.02 0.27
CA ALA A 62 15.60 -1.23 0.42
C ALA A 62 14.10 -0.91 0.37
N ALA A 63 13.35 -1.73 -0.37
CA ALA A 63 11.89 -1.68 -0.38
C ALA A 63 11.33 -2.95 0.28
N THR A 64 10.34 -2.77 1.15
CA THR A 64 9.52 -3.88 1.64
C THR A 64 8.14 -3.79 1.00
N LEU A 65 7.60 -4.94 0.60
CA LEU A 65 6.31 -5.01 -0.09
C LEU A 65 5.19 -5.43 0.86
N ARG A 66 4.00 -4.89 0.63
CA ARG A 66 2.75 -5.28 1.30
C ARG A 66 1.65 -5.41 0.25
N ILE A 67 0.69 -6.28 0.52
CA ILE A 67 -0.53 -6.37 -0.28
C ILE A 67 -1.63 -5.65 0.46
N VAL A 68 -2.31 -4.73 -0.23
CA VAL A 68 -3.47 -3.98 0.25
C VAL A 68 -4.68 -4.37 -0.60
N GLY A 69 -5.83 -4.57 0.02
CA GLY A 69 -7.01 -5.04 -0.71
C GLY A 69 -8.22 -5.30 0.15
N LEU A 70 -9.18 -6.06 -0.38
CA LEU A 70 -10.39 -6.47 0.33
C LEU A 70 -10.29 -7.92 0.82
N PHE A 71 -10.16 -8.10 2.13
CA PHE A 71 -10.22 -9.40 2.80
C PHE A 71 -11.55 -9.51 3.55
N GLU A 72 -12.36 -10.54 3.25
CA GLU A 72 -13.69 -10.71 3.86
C GLU A 72 -14.58 -9.45 3.78
N ALA A 73 -14.53 -8.76 2.62
CA ALA A 73 -15.21 -7.49 2.35
C ALA A 73 -14.73 -6.27 3.17
N CYS A 74 -13.63 -6.40 3.92
CA CYS A 74 -13.01 -5.32 4.68
C CYS A 74 -11.68 -4.88 4.07
N PRO A 75 -11.36 -3.57 4.06
CA PRO A 75 -10.02 -3.08 3.75
C PRO A 75 -8.97 -3.76 4.63
N TRP A 76 -7.93 -4.28 3.99
CA TRP A 76 -6.91 -5.08 4.63
C TRP A 76 -5.54 -4.76 4.06
N ILE A 77 -4.51 -4.85 4.91
CA ILE A 77 -3.11 -4.79 4.53
C ILE A 77 -2.39 -5.98 5.17
N THR A 78 -1.58 -6.69 4.39
CA THR A 78 -0.78 -7.80 4.90
C THR A 78 0.39 -7.31 5.74
N SER A 79 1.10 -8.22 6.42
CA SER A 79 2.49 -7.96 6.83
C SER A 79 3.44 -8.07 5.61
N ASP A 80 4.77 -8.08 5.82
CA ASP A 80 5.74 -8.21 4.72
C ASP A 80 5.37 -9.34 3.76
N ALA A 81 5.12 -8.99 2.50
CA ALA A 81 5.06 -9.95 1.40
C ALA A 81 6.50 -10.43 1.14
N ARG A 82 6.73 -11.72 1.36
CA ARG A 82 8.03 -12.37 1.23
C ARG A 82 8.15 -13.12 -0.08
N GLU A 83 7.07 -13.74 -0.50
CA GLU A 83 6.99 -14.46 -1.77
C GLU A 83 5.65 -14.15 -2.43
N LEU A 84 5.67 -14.00 -3.75
CA LEU A 84 4.49 -13.90 -4.61
C LEU A 84 4.57 -15.07 -5.62
N SER A 85 3.48 -15.80 -5.82
CA SER A 85 3.48 -16.87 -6.82
C SER A 85 3.62 -16.30 -8.23
N HIS A 86 4.17 -17.11 -9.15
CA HIS A 86 4.40 -16.68 -10.54
C HIS A 86 3.14 -16.19 -11.27
N ASP A 87 2.00 -16.80 -10.97
CA ASP A 87 0.67 -16.43 -11.48
C ASP A 87 -0.02 -15.32 -10.66
N ARG A 88 0.65 -14.84 -9.60
CA ARG A 88 0.14 -13.85 -8.64
C ARG A 88 -1.16 -14.27 -7.94
N SER A 89 -1.45 -15.57 -7.86
CA SER A 89 -2.62 -16.11 -7.16
C SER A 89 -2.40 -16.30 -5.66
N LEU A 90 -1.16 -16.30 -5.19
CA LEU A 90 -0.80 -16.48 -3.78
C LEU A 90 0.25 -15.46 -3.36
N VAL A 91 0.11 -14.96 -2.13
CA VAL A 91 1.19 -14.24 -1.44
C VAL A 91 1.50 -14.91 -0.12
N ARG A 92 2.80 -15.15 0.13
CA ARG A 92 3.30 -15.60 1.42
C ARG A 92 3.87 -14.42 2.17
N THR A 93 3.36 -14.25 3.38
CA THR A 93 3.92 -13.37 4.40
C THR A 93 4.71 -14.17 5.41
N ARG A 94 5.29 -13.51 6.44
CA ARG A 94 6.00 -14.20 7.52
C ARG A 94 5.16 -15.31 8.19
N ASN A 95 3.88 -15.04 8.44
CA ASN A 95 3.04 -15.89 9.30
C ASN A 95 1.81 -16.45 8.58
N SER A 96 1.57 -16.12 7.31
CA SER A 96 0.33 -16.46 6.62
C SER A 96 0.52 -16.55 5.12
N VAL A 97 -0.25 -17.43 4.47
CA VAL A 97 -0.43 -17.45 3.03
C VAL A 97 -1.84 -16.96 2.73
N TYR A 98 -1.96 -16.05 1.77
CA TYR A 98 -3.24 -15.52 1.29
C TYR A 98 -3.41 -15.90 -0.16
N ALA A 99 -4.63 -16.26 -0.54
CA ALA A 99 -5.03 -16.27 -1.93
C ALA A 99 -5.33 -14.85 -2.39
N LEU A 100 -4.95 -14.56 -3.63
CA LEU A 100 -5.13 -13.27 -4.27
C LEU A 100 -6.15 -13.43 -5.40
N GLY A 101 -7.17 -12.57 -5.38
CA GLY A 101 -8.12 -12.45 -6.46
C GLY A 101 -7.57 -11.56 -7.57
N HIS A 102 -8.32 -10.53 -7.93
CA HIS A 102 -8.00 -9.68 -9.07
C HIS A 102 -7.06 -8.53 -8.66
N PRO A 103 -5.93 -8.33 -9.36
CA PRO A 103 -5.15 -7.12 -9.19
C PRO A 103 -5.96 -5.91 -9.64
N VAL A 104 -5.74 -4.76 -9.00
CA VAL A 104 -6.36 -3.48 -9.35
C VAL A 104 -5.26 -2.47 -9.71
N ASP A 105 -5.49 -1.71 -10.76
CA ASP A 105 -4.60 -0.65 -11.20
C ASP A 105 -5.03 0.73 -10.67
N GLY A 106 -4.11 1.69 -10.66
CA GLY A 106 -4.37 3.07 -10.29
C GLY A 106 -4.24 3.35 -8.79
N THR A 107 -4.81 4.46 -8.35
CA THR A 107 -4.65 4.97 -6.98
C THR A 107 -5.41 4.13 -5.96
N LEU A 108 -4.81 3.93 -4.78
CA LEU A 108 -5.49 3.30 -3.65
C LEU A 108 -6.76 4.06 -3.29
N SER A 109 -7.83 3.32 -3.03
CA SER A 109 -9.07 3.90 -2.53
C SER A 109 -8.85 4.56 -1.14
N PRO A 110 -9.70 5.53 -0.76
CA PRO A 110 -9.61 6.17 0.56
C PRO A 110 -9.67 5.19 1.73
N SER A 111 -10.49 4.14 1.60
CA SER A 111 -10.63 3.10 2.62
C SER A 111 -9.36 2.24 2.75
N HIS A 112 -8.70 1.93 1.63
CA HIS A 112 -7.41 1.26 1.64
C HIS A 112 -6.31 2.14 2.23
N LEU A 113 -6.26 3.43 1.88
CA LEU A 113 -5.31 4.37 2.48
C LEU A 113 -5.47 4.46 4.00
N ARG A 114 -6.72 4.54 4.50
CA ARG A 114 -6.99 4.49 5.95
C ARG A 114 -6.49 3.20 6.60
N ALA A 115 -6.73 2.05 5.96
CA ALA A 115 -6.24 0.77 6.46
C ALA A 115 -4.70 0.72 6.51
N VAL A 116 -4.02 1.29 5.52
CA VAL A 116 -2.56 1.41 5.50
C VAL A 116 -2.08 2.28 6.65
N VAL A 117 -2.64 3.49 6.81
CA VAL A 117 -2.25 4.42 7.89
C VAL A 117 -2.46 3.80 9.26
N TRP A 118 -3.64 3.21 9.50
CA TRP A 118 -3.94 2.57 10.78
C TRP A 118 -2.98 1.40 11.06
N ALA A 119 -2.72 0.53 10.08
CA ALA A 119 -1.77 -0.56 10.27
C ALA A 119 -0.35 -0.06 10.57
N LEU A 120 0.10 1.02 9.91
CA LEU A 120 1.41 1.62 10.17
C LEU A 120 1.49 2.22 11.57
N ASP A 121 0.41 2.82 12.07
CA ASP A 121 0.31 3.29 13.46
C ASP A 121 0.39 2.13 14.45
N GLU A 122 -0.39 1.07 14.25
CA GLU A 122 -0.36 -0.14 15.10
C GLU A 122 1.02 -0.82 15.12
N TRP A 123 1.77 -0.72 14.03
CA TRP A 123 3.14 -1.26 13.95
C TRP A 123 4.20 -0.31 14.51
N GLY A 124 3.83 0.86 15.02
CA GLY A 124 4.75 1.88 15.53
C GLY A 124 5.63 2.49 14.45
N LEU A 125 5.12 2.55 13.21
CA LEU A 125 5.81 3.06 12.04
C LEU A 125 5.29 4.41 11.57
N ALA A 126 4.12 4.87 12.01
CA ALA A 126 3.48 6.11 11.56
C ALA A 126 4.44 7.32 11.51
N ASP A 127 5.13 7.61 12.62
CA ASP A 127 6.11 8.71 12.71
C ASP A 127 7.25 8.61 11.67
N ARG A 128 7.69 7.39 11.36
CA ARG A 128 8.80 7.16 10.40
C ARG A 128 8.41 7.46 8.97
N TYR A 129 7.13 7.33 8.65
CA TYR A 129 6.56 7.67 7.35
C TYR A 129 6.01 9.11 7.33
N GLY A 130 6.15 9.86 8.44
CA GLY A 130 5.57 11.20 8.57
C GLY A 130 4.05 11.18 8.46
N LEU A 131 3.43 10.05 8.80
CA LEU A 131 1.99 9.89 8.82
C LEU A 131 1.49 10.37 10.17
N GLU A 132 1.18 11.65 10.27
CA GLU A 132 0.23 12.07 11.29
C GLU A 132 -1.12 11.46 10.90
N LEU A 133 -1.85 10.88 11.85
CA LEU A 133 -3.22 10.42 11.65
C LEU A 133 -4.02 11.62 11.13
N MET A 134 -4.11 11.73 9.80
CA MET A 134 -4.83 12.79 9.14
C MET A 134 -6.24 12.75 9.69
N SER A 135 -6.71 13.89 10.20
CA SER A 135 -8.09 13.99 10.63
C SER A 135 -8.99 13.56 9.46
N GLU A 136 -10.17 13.00 9.74
CA GLU A 136 -11.10 12.50 8.72
C GLU A 136 -11.35 13.55 7.60
N ILE A 137 -11.25 14.83 7.97
CA ILE A 137 -11.35 16.04 7.13
C ILE A 137 -10.20 16.15 6.12
N ASP A 138 -8.96 15.81 6.48
CA ASP A 138 -7.81 15.96 5.59
C ASP A 138 -7.75 14.83 4.54
N ILE A 139 -8.26 13.65 4.89
CA ILE A 139 -8.43 12.53 3.94
C ILE A 139 -9.53 12.86 2.94
N GLU A 140 -10.65 13.42 3.39
CA GLU A 140 -11.70 13.89 2.49
C GLU A 140 -11.21 15.00 1.56
N ARG A 141 -10.37 15.94 2.01
CA ARG A 141 -9.77 16.97 1.15
C ARG A 141 -8.72 16.42 0.18
N ALA A 142 -7.94 15.42 0.56
CA ALA A 142 -7.02 14.75 -0.37
C ALA A 142 -7.78 13.95 -1.47
N VAL A 143 -8.97 13.45 -1.14
CA VAL A 143 -9.81 12.64 -2.03
C VAL A 143 -10.78 13.50 -2.86
N HIS A 144 -11.31 14.58 -2.30
CA HIS A 144 -12.30 15.49 -2.89
C HIS A 144 -11.75 16.88 -3.24
N GLY A 145 -10.43 17.11 -3.16
CA GLY A 145 -9.78 18.38 -3.56
C GLY A 145 -9.85 18.72 -5.05
N ARG A 146 -10.79 18.12 -5.80
CA ARG A 146 -11.22 18.52 -7.13
C ARG A 146 -12.71 18.78 -7.04
N HIS A 147 -13.14 19.99 -7.41
CA HIS A 147 -14.41 20.64 -7.04
C HIS A 147 -14.28 21.25 -5.64
N GLU A 148 -13.97 22.53 -5.45
CA GLU A 148 -14.66 23.69 -6.02
C GLU A 148 -13.67 24.85 -6.26
N SER A 149 -13.94 25.59 -7.33
CA SER A 149 -13.26 26.82 -7.75
C SER A 149 -13.80 28.05 -7.02
#